data_AF-A0A1F5ZID8-F1
#
_entry.id   AF-A0A1F5ZID8-F1
#
_cell.length_a   1.000
_cell.length_b   1.000
_cell.length_c   1.000
_cell.angle_alpha   90.00
_cell.angle_beta   90.00
_cell.angle_gamma   90.00
#
_symmetry.space_group_name_H-M   'P 1'
#
loop_
_entity.id
_entity.type
_entity.pdbx_description
1 polymer ?
#
loop_
_entity_poly.entity_id
_entity_poly.type
_entity_poly.pdbx_seq_one_letter_code
_entity_poly.pdbx_strand_id
1 'polypeptide(L)'
;MKIAIFLLFLGLVTVVLLFPFVMKEKACYEQSQVGLDFIGYSVPARGWDITEVCKRRVVVLGTLEECIHQATRSGGLLTKYTNGVVQGAVYIVRPLTKGFDTLKTEHNQECADYEQYQM
;
A
#
# COMPACT_ATOMS: atom_id res chain seq x y z
N MET A 1 26.75 -29.27 5.49
CA MET A 1 26.54 -28.31 6.59
C MET A 1 26.96 -26.87 6.25
N LYS A 2 28.18 -26.61 5.74
CA LYS A 2 28.63 -25.23 5.43
C LYS A 2 27.72 -24.46 4.46
N ILE A 3 27.19 -25.13 3.44
CA ILE A 3 26.27 -24.52 2.44
C ILE A 3 24.92 -24.14 3.07
N ALA A 4 24.37 -24.98 3.96
CA ALA A 4 23.10 -24.71 4.63
C ALA A 4 23.20 -23.50 5.57
N ILE A 5 24.31 -23.38 6.31
CA ILE A 5 24.60 -22.24 7.17
C ILE A 5 24.75 -20.96 6.34
N PHE A 6 25.44 -21.04 5.20
CA PHE A 6 25.62 -19.90 4.30
C PHE A 6 24.29 -19.41 3.72
N LEU A 7 23.40 -20.32 3.30
CA LEU A 7 22.07 -19.97 2.80
C LEU A 7 21.18 -19.34 3.89
N LEU A 8 21.26 -19.85 5.13
CA LEU A 8 20.58 -19.27 6.28
C LEU A 8 21.04 -17.83 6.53
N PHE A 9 22.36 -17.60 6.50
CA PHE A 9 22.94 -16.27 6.66
C PHE A 9 22.52 -15.33 5.54
N LEU A 10 22.53 -15.80 4.30
CA LEU A 10 22.10 -15.03 3.14
C LEU A 10 20.64 -14.60 3.25
N GLY A 11 19.76 -15.52 3.68
CA GLY A 11 18.34 -15.24 3.93
C GLY A 11 18.12 -14.24 5.07
N LEU A 12 18.92 -14.33 6.13
CA LEU A 12 18.81 -13.41 7.27
C LEU A 12 19.24 -11.99 6.89
N VAL A 13 20.29 -11.86 6.09
CA VAL A 13 20.76 -10.57 5.57
C VAL A 13 19.71 -9.95 4.64
N THR A 14 19.10 -10.70 3.73
CA THR A 14 18.03 -10.17 2.88
C THR A 14 16.80 -9.74 3.68
N VAL A 15 16.38 -10.50 4.69
CA VAL A 15 15.28 -10.10 5.57
C VAL A 15 15.61 -8.79 6.29
N VAL A 16 16.78 -8.67 6.91
CA VAL A 16 17.19 -7.45 7.63
C VAL A 16 17.25 -6.23 6.71
N LEU A 17 17.75 -6.40 5.48
CA LEU A 17 17.84 -5.32 4.51
C LEU A 17 16.47 -4.92 3.94
N LEU A 18 15.54 -5.86 3.78
CA LEU A 18 14.21 -5.61 3.20
C LEU A 18 13.16 -5.19 4.23
N PHE A 19 13.34 -5.57 5.50
CA PHE A 19 12.45 -5.25 6.61
C PHE A 19 12.04 -3.78 6.70
N PRO A 20 12.94 -2.78 6.66
CA PRO A 20 12.54 -1.38 6.76
C PRO A 20 11.64 -0.93 5.61
N PHE A 21 11.82 -1.48 4.41
CA PHE A 21 10.98 -1.16 3.25
C PHE A 21 9.59 -1.77 3.39
N VAL A 22 9.51 -3.05 3.78
CA VAL A 22 8.25 -3.74 4.06
C VAL A 22 7.46 -3.02 5.16
N MET A 23 8.12 -2.57 6.22
CA MET A 23 7.48 -1.84 7.31
C MET A 23 7.02 -0.43 6.92
N LYS A 24 7.82 0.32 6.14
CA LYS A 24 7.41 1.64 5.62
C LYS A 24 6.22 1.52 4.69
N GLU A 25 6.27 0.58 3.75
CA GLU A 25 5.15 0.36 2.85
C GLU A 25 3.92 -0.08 3.65
N LYS A 26 4.07 -0.98 4.64
CA LYS A 26 2.97 -1.34 5.55
C LYS A 26 2.33 -0.13 6.22
N ALA A 27 3.13 0.79 6.74
CA ALA A 27 2.62 2.00 7.36
C ALA A 27 1.81 2.88 6.38
N CYS A 28 2.24 2.99 5.11
CA CYS A 28 1.49 3.72 4.08
C CYS A 28 0.06 3.19 3.91
N TYR A 29 -0.09 1.86 3.91
CA TYR A 29 -1.37 1.20 3.75
C TYR A 29 -2.26 1.32 4.99
N GLU A 30 -1.69 1.17 6.19
CA GLU A 30 -2.43 1.38 7.44
C GLU A 30 -2.95 2.82 7.53
N GLN A 31 -2.12 3.81 7.20
CA GLN A 31 -2.52 5.22 7.20
C GLN A 31 -3.63 5.51 6.18
N SER A 32 -3.55 4.91 5.01
CA SER A 32 -4.55 5.11 3.95
C SER A 32 -5.86 4.41 4.26
N GLN A 33 -5.84 3.25 4.94
CA GLN A 33 -7.04 2.64 5.48
C GLN A 33 -7.76 3.54 6.48
N VAL A 34 -7.02 4.15 7.43
CA VAL A 34 -7.62 5.12 8.37
C VAL A 34 -8.28 6.28 7.62
N GLY A 35 -7.67 6.74 6.51
CA GLY A 35 -8.26 7.76 5.64
C GLY A 35 -9.56 7.31 4.95
N LEU A 36 -9.59 6.09 4.41
CA LEU A 36 -10.78 5.51 3.76
C LEU A 36 -11.90 5.24 4.76
N ASP A 37 -11.57 4.70 5.93
CA ASP A 37 -12.51 4.44 7.02
C ASP A 37 -13.11 5.74 7.56
N PHE A 38 -12.30 6.80 7.67
CA PHE A 38 -12.80 8.13 8.01
C PHE A 38 -13.80 8.64 6.98
N ILE A 39 -13.52 8.48 5.68
CA ILE A 39 -14.47 8.85 4.63
C ILE A 39 -15.77 8.05 4.81
N GLY A 40 -15.69 6.73 4.97
CA GLY A 40 -16.85 5.86 5.18
C GLY A 40 -17.70 6.24 6.41
N TYR A 41 -17.05 6.55 7.54
CA TYR A 41 -17.72 6.98 8.76
C TYR A 41 -18.32 8.39 8.66
N SER A 42 -17.66 9.28 7.92
CA SER A 42 -18.10 10.68 7.79
C SER A 42 -19.20 10.88 6.76
N VAL A 43 -19.45 9.94 5.83
CA VAL A 43 -20.58 10.01 4.89
C VAL A 43 -21.93 10.20 5.61
N PRO A 44 -22.35 9.32 6.56
CA PRO A 44 -23.62 9.51 7.27
C PRO A 44 -23.59 10.69 8.26
N ALA A 45 -22.42 11.04 8.81
CA ALA A 45 -22.31 12.08 9.84
C ALA A 45 -22.23 13.51 9.29
N ARG A 46 -21.69 13.71 8.08
CA ARG A 46 -21.51 15.02 7.44
C ARG A 46 -22.40 15.23 6.21
N GLY A 47 -23.14 14.20 5.77
CA GLY A 47 -24.07 14.29 4.64
C GLY A 47 -23.37 14.54 3.31
N TRP A 48 -22.17 13.99 3.12
CA TRP A 48 -21.45 14.13 1.86
C TRP A 48 -22.17 13.40 0.72
N ASP A 49 -22.35 14.10 -0.39
CA ASP A 49 -22.74 13.53 -1.68
C ASP A 49 -21.67 12.54 -2.17
N ILE A 50 -22.10 11.49 -2.88
CA ILE A 50 -21.26 10.48 -3.51
C ILE A 50 -20.15 11.12 -4.38
N THR A 51 -20.40 12.25 -5.04
CA THR A 51 -19.38 12.99 -5.81
C THR A 51 -18.21 13.43 -4.93
N GLU A 52 -18.52 13.99 -3.75
CA GLU A 52 -17.52 14.48 -2.79
C GLU A 52 -16.78 13.30 -2.12
N VAL A 53 -17.48 12.19 -1.88
CA VAL A 53 -16.88 10.94 -1.40
C VAL A 53 -15.86 10.40 -2.41
N CYS A 54 -16.24 10.35 -3.69
CA CYS A 54 -15.36 9.90 -4.76
C CYS A 54 -14.10 10.77 -4.88
N LYS A 55 -14.25 12.10 -4.88
CA LYS A 55 -13.12 13.04 -4.87
C LYS A 55 -12.15 12.80 -3.72
N ARG A 56 -12.67 12.63 -2.50
CA ARG A 56 -11.84 12.43 -1.32
C ARG A 56 -11.11 11.09 -1.35
N ARG A 57 -11.75 10.04 -1.87
CA ARG A 57 -11.11 8.73 -2.06
C ARG A 57 -9.97 8.78 -3.08
N VAL A 58 -10.12 9.52 -4.18
CA VAL A 58 -9.03 9.76 -5.15
C VAL A 58 -7.81 10.37 -4.46
N VAL A 59 -7.99 11.36 -3.60
CA VAL A 59 -6.89 11.99 -2.84
C VAL A 59 -6.19 11.01 -1.91
N VAL A 60 -6.94 10.15 -1.23
CA VAL A 60 -6.36 9.11 -0.35
C VAL A 60 -5.60 8.08 -1.17
N LEU A 61 -6.13 7.64 -2.32
CA LEU A 61 -5.45 6.71 -3.22
C LEU A 61 -4.16 7.32 -3.79
N GLY A 62 -4.17 8.58 -4.23
CA GLY A 62 -2.97 9.27 -4.70
C GLY A 62 -1.91 9.42 -3.60
N THR A 63 -2.33 9.70 -2.37
CA THR A 63 -1.42 9.76 -1.21
C THR A 63 -0.81 8.40 -0.89
N LEU A 64 -1.62 7.32 -0.97
CA LEU A 64 -1.16 5.95 -0.80
C LEU A 64 -0.11 5.58 -1.85
N GLU A 65 -0.39 5.86 -3.11
CA GLU A 65 0.53 5.58 -4.21
C GLU A 65 1.86 6.32 -4.04
N GLU A 66 1.82 7.64 -3.77
CA GLU A 66 3.01 8.44 -3.56
C GLU A 66 3.82 7.92 -2.35
N CYS A 67 3.15 7.51 -1.27
CA CYS A 67 3.81 6.93 -0.10
C CYS A 67 4.50 5.60 -0.43
N ILE A 68 3.84 4.71 -1.17
CA ILE A 68 4.44 3.44 -1.64
C ILE A 68 5.64 3.73 -2.55
N HIS A 69 5.49 4.68 -3.47
CA HIS A 69 6.56 5.08 -4.38
C HIS A 69 7.76 5.66 -3.61
N GLN A 70 7.55 6.50 -2.60
CA GLN A 70 8.64 7.02 -1.75
C GLN A 70 9.27 5.93 -0.87
N ALA A 71 8.45 5.05 -0.29
CA ALA A 71 8.92 3.92 0.52
C ALA A 71 9.84 3.01 -0.31
N THR A 72 9.49 2.74 -1.56
CA THR A 72 10.25 1.87 -2.48
C THR A 72 11.41 2.59 -3.17
N ARG A 73 11.30 3.89 -3.46
CA ARG A 73 12.36 4.71 -4.10
C ARG A 73 13.58 4.92 -3.19
N SER A 74 13.38 4.96 -1.88
CA SER A 74 14.48 5.13 -0.90
C SER A 74 15.44 3.92 -0.80
N GLY A 75 15.14 2.79 -1.48
CA GLY A 75 15.94 1.56 -1.43
C GLY A 75 16.97 1.35 -2.54
N GLY A 76 17.10 2.29 -3.49
CA GLY A 76 18.11 2.22 -4.54
C GLY A 76 18.04 0.97 -5.42
N LEU A 77 19.19 0.45 -5.87
CA LEU A 77 19.27 -0.69 -6.79
C LEU A 77 18.57 -1.96 -6.26
N LEU A 78 18.54 -2.14 -4.93
CA LEU A 78 17.99 -3.32 -4.27
C LEU A 78 16.46 -3.39 -4.42
N THR A 79 15.74 -2.28 -4.26
CA THR A 79 14.26 -2.27 -4.42
C THR A 79 13.82 -2.51 -5.85
N LYS A 80 14.64 -2.18 -6.87
CA LYS A 80 14.34 -2.49 -8.27
C LYS A 80 14.25 -4.00 -8.55
N TYR A 81 15.08 -4.80 -7.88
CA TYR A 81 15.09 -6.26 -8.02
C TYR A 81 14.25 -6.99 -6.96
N THR A 82 13.93 -6.30 -5.86
CA THR A 82 13.19 -6.90 -4.74
C THR A 82 11.77 -6.38 -4.61
N ASN A 83 11.28 -5.55 -5.53
CA ASN A 83 9.94 -4.97 -5.47
C ASN A 83 8.84 -6.04 -5.31
N GLY A 84 8.93 -7.14 -6.08
CA GLY A 84 7.99 -8.27 -5.94
C GLY A 84 8.13 -9.01 -4.60
N VAL A 85 9.33 -9.06 -4.02
CA VAL A 85 9.57 -9.67 -2.69
C VAL A 85 9.04 -8.77 -1.58
N VAL A 86 9.23 -7.45 -1.69
CA VAL A 86 8.69 -6.46 -0.76
C VAL A 86 7.17 -6.50 -0.82
N GLN A 87 6.56 -6.47 -2.00
CA GLN A 87 5.11 -6.59 -2.19
C GLN A 87 4.55 -7.92 -1.66
N GLY A 88 5.23 -9.04 -1.91
CA GLY A 88 4.83 -10.34 -1.39
C GLY A 88 4.95 -10.44 0.13
N ALA A 89 6.04 -9.92 0.71
CA ALA A 89 6.22 -9.86 2.16
C ALA A 89 5.16 -8.94 2.79
N VAL A 90 4.93 -7.78 2.18
CA VAL A 90 3.84 -6.87 2.51
C VAL A 90 2.50 -7.60 2.57
N TYR A 91 2.16 -8.38 1.54
CA TYR A 91 0.90 -9.14 1.48
C TYR A 91 0.77 -10.11 2.66
N ILE A 92 1.86 -10.77 3.06
CA ILE A 92 1.90 -11.69 4.20
C ILE A 92 1.76 -10.94 5.54
N VAL A 93 2.42 -9.79 5.68
CA VAL A 93 2.47 -9.01 6.93
C VAL A 93 1.19 -8.17 7.11
N ARG A 94 0.33 -8.13 6.09
CA ARG A 94 -0.93 -7.39 6.03
C ARG A 94 -2.13 -8.34 5.94
N PRO A 95 -2.50 -9.04 7.03
CA PRO A 95 -3.66 -9.92 7.01
C PRO A 95 -5.00 -9.19 6.88
N LEU A 96 -5.06 -7.86 7.02
CA LEU A 96 -6.32 -7.09 7.14
C LEU A 96 -6.38 -5.82 6.26
N THR A 97 -5.38 -5.57 5.41
CA THR A 97 -5.28 -4.35 4.59
C THR A 97 -5.43 -4.68 3.11
N LYS A 98 -6.44 -4.12 2.43
CA LYS A 98 -6.62 -4.29 0.97
C LYS A 98 -5.42 -3.70 0.21
N GLY A 99 -5.00 -4.38 -0.86
CA GLY A 99 -3.94 -3.91 -1.76
C GLY A 99 -4.34 -2.64 -2.52
N PHE A 100 -3.37 -1.87 -3.02
CA PHE A 100 -3.63 -0.62 -3.74
C PHE A 100 -4.51 -0.87 -4.97
N ASP A 101 -4.19 -1.91 -5.74
CA ASP A 101 -4.97 -2.28 -6.93
C ASP A 101 -6.42 -2.68 -6.58
N THR A 102 -6.62 -3.37 -5.45
CA THR A 102 -7.97 -3.71 -4.97
C THR A 102 -8.74 -2.44 -4.60
N LEU A 103 -8.12 -1.54 -3.84
CA LEU A 103 -8.73 -0.27 -3.43
C LEU A 103 -9.04 0.63 -4.63
N LYS A 104 -8.13 0.69 -5.61
CA LYS A 104 -8.34 1.40 -6.88
C LYS A 104 -9.50 0.80 -7.67
N THR A 105 -9.57 -0.53 -7.78
CA THR A 105 -10.64 -1.22 -8.51
C THR A 105 -11.99 -0.96 -7.88
N GLU A 106 -12.09 -1.11 -6.56
CA GLU A 106 -13.33 -0.82 -5.80
C GLU A 106 -13.74 0.64 -5.97
N HIS A 107 -12.80 1.59 -5.84
CA HIS A 107 -13.07 3.00 -6.08
C HIS A 107 -13.59 3.27 -7.49
N ASN A 108 -12.92 2.76 -8.53
CA ASN A 108 -13.33 3.00 -9.91
C ASN A 108 -14.65 2.33 -10.28
N GLN A 109 -15.00 1.22 -9.61
CA GLN A 109 -16.32 0.58 -9.76
C GLN A 109 -17.42 1.38 -9.06
N GLU A 110 -17.19 1.84 -7.83
CA GLU A 110 -18.17 2.62 -7.05
C GLU A 110 -18.34 4.05 -7.59
N CYS A 111 -17.30 4.61 -8.19
CA CYS A 111 -17.25 5.97 -8.73
C CYS A 111 -17.24 6.00 -10.25
N ALA A 112 -17.82 5.00 -10.92
CA ALA A 112 -17.76 4.85 -12.37
C ALA A 112 -18.36 6.05 -13.14
N ASP A 113 -19.45 6.61 -12.62
CA ASP A 113 -20.13 7.79 -13.17
C ASP A 113 -19.57 9.12 -12.62
N TYR A 114 -18.55 9.06 -11.77
CA TYR A 114 -17.97 10.19 -11.05
C TYR A 114 -16.45 10.25 -11.28
N GLU A 115 -15.73 10.97 -10.41
CA GLU A 115 -14.28 11.13 -10.53
C GLU A 115 -13.57 9.79 -10.26
N GLN A 116 -13.19 9.13 -11.35
CA GLN A 116 -12.37 7.93 -11.31
C GLN A 116 -10.92 8.29 -11.01
N TYR A 117 -10.25 7.35 -10.34
CA TYR A 117 -8.81 7.44 -10.20
C TYR A 117 -8.16 7.09 -11.56
N GLN A 118 -7.70 8.12 -12.27
CA GLN A 118 -6.95 8.03 -13.51
C GLN A 118 -5.52 8.53 -13.25
N MET A 119 -4.54 7.77 -13.76
CA MET A 119 -3.13 8.15 -13.72
C MET A 119 -2.83 9.21 -14.78
#